data_AF-A0AAW9IYP6-F1
#
_entry.id   AF-A0AAW9IYP6-F1
#
_cell.length_a   1.000
_cell.length_b   1.000
_cell.length_c   1.000
_cell.angle_alpha   90.00
_cell.angle_beta   90.00
_cell.angle_gamma   90.00
#
_symmetry.space_group_name_H-M   'P 1'
#
loop_
_entity.id
_entity.type
_entity.pdbx_description
1 polymer ?
#
loop_
_entity_poly.entity_id
_entity_poly.type
_entity_poly.pdbx_seq_one_letter_code
_entity_poly.pdbx_strand_id
1 'polypeptide(L)'
;YATAISFFFALYQALKLLIYIDKNKAFSELSVNALKYIKYCAITISVIYVGLTPFLYPIADADDAPGLVAFPIIIIFASSVVAVFSAVLQRLLQDAIDIKSENDLTV
;
A
#
# COMPACT_ATOMS: atom_id res chain seq x y z
N TYR A 1 -17.38 -4.01 0.64
CA TYR A 1 -17.20 -2.72 -0.06
C TYR A 1 -15.96 -1.93 0.40
N ALA A 2 -15.66 -1.83 1.70
CA ALA A 2 -14.51 -1.07 2.21
C ALA A 2 -13.14 -1.47 1.58
N THR A 3 -12.89 -2.78 1.43
CA THR A 3 -11.69 -3.30 0.75
C THR A 3 -11.57 -2.81 -0.69
N ALA A 4 -12.67 -2.89 -1.47
CA ALA A 4 -12.69 -2.44 -2.85
C ALA A 4 -12.42 -0.94 -2.96
N ILE A 5 -13.01 -0.13 -2.08
CA ILE A 5 -12.75 1.32 -2.02
C ILE A 5 -11.26 1.58 -1.76
N SER A 6 -10.67 0.89 -0.79
CA SER A 6 -9.24 1.03 -0.46
C SER A 6 -8.34 0.61 -1.64
N PHE A 7 -8.71 -0.46 -2.35
CA PHE A 7 -7.98 -0.94 -3.52
C PHE A 7 -8.03 0.06 -4.68
N PHE A 8 -9.22 0.53 -5.06
CA PHE A 8 -9.35 1.52 -6.14
C PHE A 8 -8.69 2.85 -5.78
N PHE A 9 -8.73 3.26 -4.51
CA PHE A 9 -8.02 4.44 -4.05
C PHE A 9 -6.50 4.26 -4.14
N ALA A 10 -5.96 3.10 -3.74
CA ALA A 10 -4.54 2.78 -3.93
C ALA A 10 -4.14 2.81 -5.41
N LEU A 11 -4.96 2.24 -6.29
CA LEU A 11 -4.72 2.22 -7.72
C LEU A 11 -4.69 3.64 -8.31
N TYR A 12 -5.62 4.51 -7.90
CA TYR A 12 -5.63 5.91 -8.30
C TYR A 12 -4.36 6.64 -7.86
N GLN A 13 -3.88 6.38 -6.64
CA GLN A 13 -2.63 6.98 -6.14
C GLN A 13 -1.41 6.45 -6.89
N ALA A 14 -1.41 5.18 -7.30
CA ALA A 14 -0.35 4.61 -8.14
C ALA A 14 -0.31 5.26 -9.53
N LEU A 15 -1.47 5.51 -10.14
CA LEU A 15 -1.57 6.26 -11.40
C LEU A 15 -1.06 7.70 -11.25
N LYS A 16 -1.43 8.38 -10.16
CA LYS A 16 -0.89 9.71 -9.84
C LYS A 16 0.62 9.72 -9.71
N LEU A 17 1.18 8.74 -9.02
CA LEU A 17 2.63 8.59 -8.88
C LEU A 17 3.30 8.44 -10.25
N LEU A 18 2.73 7.62 -11.14
CA LEU A 18 3.24 7.47 -12.51
C LEU A 18 3.21 8.79 -13.29
N ILE A 19 2.13 9.57 -13.16
CA ILE A 19 2.02 10.91 -13.76
C ILE A 19 3.06 11.88 -13.19
N TYR A 20 3.36 11.81 -11.89
CA TYR A 20 4.41 12.64 -11.29
C TYR A 20 5.79 12.27 -11.81
N ILE A 21 6.06 10.98 -12.03
CA ILE A 21 7.29 10.51 -12.66
C ILE A 21 7.39 11.04 -14.10
N ASP A 22 6.33 10.88 -14.90
CA ASP A 22 6.28 11.35 -16.29
C ASP A 22 6.51 12.87 -16.41
N LYS A 23 6.00 13.65 -15.43
CA LYS A 23 6.20 15.11 -15.38
C LYS A 23 7.53 15.55 -14.76
N ASN A 24 8.51 14.66 -14.60
CA ASN A 24 9.79 14.93 -13.93
C ASN A 24 9.67 15.45 -12.48
N LYS A 25 8.55 15.13 -11.80
CA LYS A 25 8.27 15.47 -10.39
C LYS A 25 8.35 14.24 -9.48
N ALA A 26 9.12 13.22 -9.88
CA ALA A 26 9.33 12.01 -9.09
C ALA A 26 9.84 12.32 -7.68
N PHE A 27 10.85 13.20 -7.58
CA PHE A 27 11.41 13.68 -6.31
C PHE A 27 10.65 14.91 -5.80
N SER A 28 9.39 14.71 -5.43
CA SER A 28 8.56 15.75 -4.82
C SER A 28 7.76 15.20 -3.66
N GLU A 29 7.37 16.07 -2.73
CA GLU A 29 6.48 15.70 -1.62
C GLU A 29 5.16 15.08 -2.11
N LEU A 30 4.70 15.43 -3.32
CA LEU A 30 3.50 14.85 -3.92
C LEU A 30 3.67 13.35 -4.18
N SER A 31 4.84 12.93 -4.68
CA SER A 31 5.17 11.53 -4.92
C SER A 31 5.31 10.76 -3.60
N VAL A 32 5.96 11.35 -2.60
CA VAL A 32 6.05 10.77 -1.24
C VAL A 32 4.66 10.60 -0.64
N ASN A 33 3.78 11.59 -0.78
CA ASN A 33 2.40 11.51 -0.32
C ASN A 33 1.60 10.44 -1.06
N ALA A 34 1.76 10.30 -2.37
CA ALA A 34 1.12 9.22 -3.13
C ALA A 34 1.53 7.84 -2.59
N LEU A 35 2.82 7.61 -2.35
CA LEU A 35 3.33 6.38 -1.71
C LEU A 35 2.76 6.20 -0.30
N LYS A 36 2.73 7.26 0.52
CA LYS A 36 2.14 7.22 1.86
C LYS A 36 0.68 6.73 1.83
N TYR A 37 -0.12 7.21 0.88
CA TYR A 37 -1.50 6.76 0.72
C TYR A 37 -1.61 5.31 0.24
N ILE A 38 -0.76 4.88 -0.71
CA ILE A 38 -0.72 3.47 -1.17
C ILE A 38 -0.43 2.54 0.02
N LYS A 39 0.59 2.87 0.83
CA LYS A 39 0.92 2.15 2.06
C LYS A 39 -0.27 2.05 3.01
N TYR A 40 -0.96 3.16 3.29
CA TYR A 40 -2.12 3.13 4.18
C TYR A 40 -3.26 2.28 3.64
N CYS A 41 -3.52 2.31 2.34
CA CYS A 41 -4.53 1.44 1.74
C CYS A 41 -4.19 -0.03 1.89
N ALA A 42 -2.92 -0.39 1.66
CA ALA A 42 -2.44 -1.75 1.84
C ALA A 42 -2.57 -2.21 3.30
N ILE A 43 -2.17 -1.37 4.26
CA ILE A 43 -2.36 -1.66 5.69
C ILE A 43 -3.85 -1.85 6.03
N THR A 44 -4.73 -0.96 5.54
CA THR A 44 -6.18 -1.07 5.77
C THR A 44 -6.74 -2.38 5.22
N ILE A 45 -6.37 -2.77 4.00
CA ILE A 45 -6.79 -4.05 3.40
C ILE A 45 -6.30 -5.21 4.27
N SER A 46 -5.04 -5.20 4.67
CA SER A 46 -4.46 -6.23 5.54
C SER A 46 -5.22 -6.35 6.86
N VAL A 47 -5.50 -5.22 7.54
CA VAL A 47 -6.21 -5.20 8.83
C VAL A 47 -7.64 -5.73 8.68
N ILE A 48 -8.35 -5.35 7.62
CA ILE A 48 -9.71 -5.85 7.35
C ILE A 48 -9.70 -7.37 7.23
N TYR A 49 -8.79 -7.94 6.44
CA TYR A 49 -8.73 -9.39 6.26
C TYR A 49 -8.23 -10.13 7.50
N VAL A 50 -7.26 -9.58 8.26
CA VAL A 50 -6.84 -10.16 9.55
C VAL A 50 -8.01 -10.23 10.52
N GLY A 51 -8.85 -9.17 10.58
CA GLY A 51 -10.05 -9.17 11.41
C GLY A 51 -11.15 -10.11 10.92
N LEU A 52 -11.25 -10.34 9.60
CA LEU A 52 -12.26 -11.21 9.00
C LEU A 52 -11.92 -12.70 9.13
N THR A 53 -10.64 -13.07 9.09
CA THR A 53 -10.15 -14.45 9.20
C THR A 53 -10.71 -15.22 10.41
N PRO A 54 -10.65 -14.72 11.67
CA PRO A 54 -11.19 -15.45 12.82
C PRO A 54 -12.71 -15.64 12.75
N PHE A 55 -13.43 -14.78 12.03
CA PHE A 55 -14.88 -14.92 11.84
C PHE A 55 -15.21 -15.95 10.75
N LEU A 56 -14.35 -16.09 9.75
CA LEU A 56 -14.50 -17.08 8.67
C LEU A 56 -14.07 -18.49 9.07
N TYR A 57 -13.13 -18.63 10.01
CA TYR A 57 -12.60 -19.92 10.47
C TYR A 57 -13.70 -20.92 10.92
N PRO A 58 -14.64 -20.58 11.82
CA PRO A 58 -15.68 -21.53 12.25
C PRO A 58 -16.65 -21.92 11.11
N ILE A 59 -16.85 -21.04 10.13
CA ILE A 59 -17.70 -21.34 8.96
C ILE A 59 -16.97 -22.31 8.02
N ALA A 60 -15.68 -22.08 7.79
CA ALA A 60 -14.85 -22.95 6.96
C ALA A 60 -14.72 -24.37 7.54
N ASP A 61 -14.67 -24.48 8.87
CA ASP A 61 -14.65 -25.76 9.60
C ASP A 61 -16.02 -26.48 9.51
N ALA A 62 -17.12 -25.72 9.57
CA ALA A 62 -18.48 -26.27 9.46
C ALA A 62 -18.82 -26.78 8.04
N ASP A 63 -18.33 -26.11 6.99
CA ASP A 63 -18.56 -26.48 5.59
C ASP A 63 -17.48 -27.43 5.01
N ASP A 64 -16.54 -27.91 5.84
CA ASP A 64 -15.40 -28.77 5.44
C ASP A 64 -14.61 -28.17 4.25
N ALA A 65 -14.50 -26.84 4.23
CA ALA A 65 -13.99 -26.03 3.13
C ALA A 65 -12.70 -25.27 3.54
N PRO A 66 -11.56 -25.96 3.70
CA PRO A 66 -10.32 -25.34 4.20
C PRO A 66 -9.77 -24.24 3.27
N GLY A 67 -10.12 -24.28 1.98
CA GLY A 67 -9.74 -23.25 0.99
C GLY A 67 -10.27 -21.84 1.32
N LEU A 68 -11.36 -21.75 2.08
CA LEU A 68 -11.97 -20.47 2.48
C LEU A 68 -11.04 -19.64 3.39
N VAL A 69 -10.16 -20.30 4.15
CA VAL A 69 -9.18 -19.66 5.04
C VAL A 69 -7.90 -19.28 4.31
N ALA A 70 -7.53 -20.02 3.25
CA ALA A 70 -6.33 -19.73 2.46
C ALA A 70 -6.45 -18.41 1.67
N PHE A 71 -7.64 -18.10 1.15
CA PHE A 71 -7.89 -16.89 0.37
C PHE A 71 -7.57 -15.57 1.10
N PRO A 72 -8.08 -15.30 2.32
CA PRO A 72 -7.75 -14.08 3.06
C PRO A 72 -6.26 -14.02 3.43
N ILE A 73 -5.60 -15.15 3.69
CA ILE A 73 -4.15 -15.21 3.99
C ILE A 73 -3.32 -14.71 2.80
N ILE A 74 -3.65 -15.16 1.58
CA ILE A 74 -2.96 -14.72 0.36
C ILE A 74 -3.10 -13.21 0.18
N ILE A 75 -4.30 -12.67 0.43
CA ILE A 75 -4.55 -11.22 0.31
C ILE A 75 -3.78 -10.43 1.36
N ILE A 76 -3.76 -10.89 2.62
CA ILE A 76 -2.97 -10.27 3.70
C ILE A 76 -1.49 -10.24 3.31
N PHE A 77 -0.95 -11.36 2.82
CA PHE A 77 0.45 -11.46 2.41
C PHE A 77 0.75 -10.49 1.27
N ALA A 78 -0.03 -10.52 0.19
CA ALA A 78 0.14 -9.62 -0.96
C ALA A 78 0.06 -8.14 -0.53
N SER A 79 -0.88 -7.80 0.35
CA SER A 79 -1.02 -6.44 0.85
C SER A 79 0.15 -6.01 1.74
N SER A 80 0.66 -6.91 2.58
CA SER A 80 1.85 -6.66 3.41
C SER A 80 3.08 -6.37 2.55
N VAL A 81 3.28 -7.12 1.47
CA VAL A 81 4.37 -6.91 0.51
C VAL A 81 4.26 -5.51 -0.10
N VAL A 82 3.08 -5.13 -0.60
CA VAL A 82 2.85 -3.79 -1.15
C VAL A 82 3.10 -2.69 -0.10
N ALA A 83 2.65 -2.89 1.14
CA ALA A 83 2.86 -1.93 2.22
C ALA A 83 4.35 -1.73 2.53
N VAL A 84 5.12 -2.82 2.62
CA VAL A 84 6.57 -2.79 2.87
C VAL A 84 7.29 -2.11 1.71
N PHE A 85 7.02 -2.52 0.46
CA PHE A 85 7.64 -1.89 -0.72
C PHE A 85 7.32 -0.40 -0.79
N SER A 86 6.06 -0.03 -0.57
CA SER A 86 5.63 1.37 -0.58
C SER A 86 6.30 2.17 0.54
N ALA A 87 6.48 1.59 1.73
CA ALA A 87 7.18 2.23 2.84
C ALA A 87 8.67 2.44 2.55
N VAL A 88 9.34 1.45 1.95
CA VAL A 88 10.74 1.56 1.55
C VAL A 88 10.91 2.65 0.50
N LEU A 89 10.10 2.62 -0.57
CA LEU A 89 10.11 3.65 -1.61
C LEU A 89 9.80 5.04 -1.03
N GLN A 90 8.82 5.14 -0.13
CA GLN A 90 8.47 6.40 0.52
C GLN A 90 9.68 7.01 1.22
N ARG A 91 10.44 6.19 1.96
CA ARG A 91 11.63 6.64 2.70
C ARG A 91 12.76 7.02 1.76
N LEU A 92 13.06 6.19 0.77
CA LEU A 92 14.11 6.47 -0.23
C LEU A 92 13.82 7.75 -1.02
N LEU A 93 12.57 8.00 -1.40
CA LEU A 93 12.20 9.23 -2.08
C LEU A 93 12.31 10.45 -1.16
N GLN A 94 11.94 10.32 0.12
CA GLN A 94 12.10 11.42 1.08
C GLN A 94 13.57 11.78 1.27
N ASP A 95 14.42 10.78 1.51
CA ASP A 95 15.86 10.98 1.70
C ASP A 95 16.49 11.66 0.46
N ALA A 96 16.06 11.27 -0.75
CA ALA A 96 16.52 11.89 -2.00
C ALA A 96 16.03 13.34 -2.18
N ILE A 97 14.83 13.67 -1.70
CA ILE A 97 14.31 15.05 -1.71
C ILE A 97 15.12 15.92 -0.74
N ASP A 98 15.40 15.40 0.45
CA ASP A 98 16.13 16.14 1.49
C ASP A 98 17.56 16.47 1.01
N ILE A 99 18.27 15.51 0.41
CA ILE A 99 19.59 15.73 -0.19
C ILE A 99 19.55 16.79 -1.31
N LYS A 100 18.55 16.72 -2.19
CA LYS A 100 18.40 17.71 -3.25
C LYS A 100 18.15 19.12 -2.69
N SER A 101 17.35 19.22 -1.63
CA SER A 101 17.05 20.49 -0.97
C SER A 101 18.29 21.11 -0.31
N GLU A 102 19.14 20.30 0.31
CA GLU A 102 20.39 20.75 0.91
C GLU A 102 21.39 21.25 -0.14
N ASN A 103 21.51 20.52 -1.25
CA ASN A 103 22.34 20.96 -2.38
C ASN A 103 21.84 22.30 -2.94
N ASP A 104 20.54 22.45 -3.19
CA ASP A 104 19.97 23.71 -3.71
C ASP A 104 20.12 24.91 -2.73
N LEU A 105 20.36 24.68 -1.43
CA LEU A 105 20.58 25.71 -0.42
C LEU A 105 22.04 26.11 -0.23
N THR A 106 22.99 25.32 -0.72
CA THR A 106 24.44 25.53 -0.52
C THR A 106 25.19 26.03 -1.75
N VAL A 107 24.58 25.95 -2.94
CA VAL A 107 25.10 26.54 -4.19
C VAL A 107 24.59 27.95 -4.41
#